data_AF-F7BPP5-F1
#
_entry.id   AF-F7BPP5-F1
#
_cell.length_a   1.000
_cell.length_b   1.000
_cell.length_c   1.000
_cell.angle_alpha   90.00
_cell.angle_beta   90.00
_cell.angle_gamma   90.00
#
_symmetry.space_group_name_H-M   'P 1'
#
loop_
_entity.id
_entity.type
_entity.pdbx_description
1 polymer ?
#
loop_
_entity_poly.entity_id
_entity_poly.type
_entity_poly.pdbx_seq_one_letter_code
_entity_poly.pdbx_strand_id
1 'polypeptide(L)'
;MDNVNLMNQHVMGHELELEQPKSVYSVLATYFNNAEKHGLYVKGYIDGENTFESFLQEFNAVCKTKFIVRTSWRKSSSAVARHSRYGREERVYWEYNSGNLEVPFTGVPFVVRSCLTKHCQYGSHYYKSTAERLTKQFVESQHDSTVAPPEMKKRRNKPSKKRDCPAIMHIREIVMFPAYALDLERMFDTKYHVRQEKTNLILKLKQELAAQAREDQDACSQTLLNETQRFYINVPLPEVHIGHPQPCGGIGPTIHPSVTAKIDDLLSHGIYDARHVRVIVHDYVREVVLNEDQNTVYPFNLV
;
A
#
# COMPACT_ATOMS: atom_id res chain seq x y z
N MET A 1 -34.29 -6.97 -60.82
CA MET A 1 -33.66 -5.65 -60.54
C MET A 1 -33.39 -5.65 -59.06
N ASP A 2 -32.28 -6.26 -58.66
CA ASP A 2 -31.99 -6.54 -57.25
C ASP A 2 -30.86 -5.63 -56.81
N ASN A 3 -31.21 -4.72 -55.92
CA ASN A 3 -30.40 -3.60 -55.48
C ASN A 3 -29.58 -4.05 -54.26
N VAL A 4 -28.34 -4.47 -54.47
CA VAL A 4 -27.43 -4.93 -53.41
C VAL A 4 -26.79 -3.70 -52.77
N ASN A 5 -27.26 -3.37 -51.56
CA ASN A 5 -26.77 -2.25 -50.78
C ASN A 5 -25.50 -2.66 -50.01
N LEU A 6 -24.33 -2.24 -50.50
CA LEU A 6 -23.04 -2.43 -49.84
C LEU A 6 -22.92 -1.51 -48.62
N MET A 7 -23.16 -2.06 -47.43
CA MET A 7 -22.80 -1.43 -46.17
C MET A 7 -21.27 -1.32 -46.06
N ASN A 8 -20.76 -0.09 -46.20
CA ASN A 8 -19.41 0.26 -45.79
C ASN A 8 -19.30 0.18 -44.26
N GLN A 9 -18.69 -0.89 -43.75
CA GLN A 9 -18.22 -0.94 -42.36
C GLN A 9 -16.98 -0.06 -42.23
N HIS A 10 -17.18 1.15 -41.71
CA HIS A 10 -16.09 2.02 -41.28
C HIS A 10 -15.51 1.42 -39.99
N VAL A 11 -14.41 0.69 -40.10
CA VAL A 11 -13.64 0.20 -38.95
C VAL A 11 -12.98 1.41 -38.31
N MET A 12 -13.59 1.93 -37.25
CA MET A 12 -12.98 2.93 -36.37
C MET A 12 -11.72 2.31 -35.77
N GLY A 13 -10.56 2.70 -36.28
CA GLY A 13 -9.28 2.33 -35.70
C GLY A 13 -9.24 2.89 -34.28
N HIS A 14 -9.29 2.00 -33.29
CA HIS A 14 -8.98 2.35 -31.91
C HIS A 14 -7.50 2.74 -31.88
N GLU A 15 -7.24 4.05 -31.93
CA GLU A 15 -5.93 4.62 -31.64
C GLU A 15 -5.61 4.24 -30.19
N LEU A 16 -4.78 3.20 -30.04
CA LEU A 16 -4.24 2.79 -28.76
C LEU A 16 -3.30 3.91 -28.31
N GLU A 17 -3.84 4.89 -27.57
CA GLU A 17 -3.02 5.84 -26.83
C GLU A 17 -2.06 5.02 -25.96
N LEU A 18 -0.80 5.03 -26.35
CA LEU A 18 0.30 4.46 -25.58
C LEU A 18 0.42 5.29 -24.29
N GLU A 19 -0.31 4.89 -23.25
CA GLU A 19 -0.22 5.52 -21.93
C GLU A 19 1.26 5.53 -21.50
N GLN A 20 1.80 6.74 -21.33
CA GLN A 20 3.16 6.89 -20.83
C GLN A 20 3.27 6.22 -19.45
N PRO A 21 4.39 5.52 -19.17
CA PRO A 21 4.55 4.83 -17.90
C PRO A 21 4.49 5.84 -16.74
N LYS A 22 3.45 5.72 -15.91
CA LYS A 22 3.31 6.51 -14.69
C LYS A 22 4.53 6.29 -13.80
N SER A 23 5.08 7.38 -13.26
CA SER A 23 6.17 7.32 -12.28
C SER A 23 5.61 7.25 -10.85
N VAL A 24 6.42 6.79 -9.88
CA VAL A 24 6.00 6.78 -8.47
C VAL A 24 5.66 8.19 -8.01
N TYR A 25 6.45 9.17 -8.42
CA TYR A 25 6.26 10.58 -8.08
C TYR A 25 4.96 11.14 -8.65
N SER A 26 4.57 10.75 -9.88
CA SER A 26 3.28 11.18 -10.44
C SER A 26 2.11 10.59 -9.66
N VAL A 27 2.17 9.31 -9.25
CA VAL A 27 1.13 8.71 -8.39
C VAL A 27 1.02 9.46 -7.06
N LEU A 28 2.15 9.78 -6.42
CA LEU A 28 2.13 10.54 -5.17
C LEU A 28 1.53 11.94 -5.36
N ALA A 29 1.91 12.65 -6.42
CA ALA A 29 1.39 13.98 -6.72
C ALA A 29 -0.11 13.98 -7.04
N THR A 30 -0.64 12.91 -7.68
CA THR A 30 -2.06 12.79 -7.99
C THR A 30 -2.91 12.55 -6.75
N TYR A 31 -2.43 11.72 -5.82
CA TYR A 31 -3.27 11.22 -4.73
C TYR A 31 -3.06 11.93 -3.38
N PHE A 32 -1.85 12.40 -3.08
CA PHE A 32 -1.55 12.94 -1.75
C PHE A 32 -1.98 14.39 -1.63
N ASN A 33 -2.78 14.66 -0.62
CA ASN A 33 -2.94 16.00 -0.07
C ASN A 33 -1.80 16.28 0.91
N ASN A 34 -1.26 17.50 0.85
CA ASN A 34 -0.14 17.97 1.69
C ASN A 34 1.05 16.99 1.68
N ALA A 35 1.51 16.62 0.49
CA ALA A 35 2.65 15.73 0.34
C ALA A 35 3.93 16.39 0.86
N GLU A 36 4.60 15.77 1.82
CA GLU A 36 5.86 16.22 2.40
C GLU A 36 6.92 15.13 2.29
N LYS A 37 8.10 15.47 1.77
CA LYS A 37 9.23 14.56 1.70
C LYS A 37 10.01 14.58 3.01
N HIS A 38 10.13 13.43 3.65
CA HIS A 38 10.89 13.21 4.88
C HIS A 38 12.00 12.18 4.60
N GLY A 39 13.14 12.67 4.11
CA GLY A 39 14.26 11.80 3.69
C GLY A 39 13.90 10.96 2.47
N LEU A 40 13.94 9.63 2.63
CA LEU A 40 13.56 8.66 1.58
C LEU A 40 12.09 8.23 1.66
N TYR A 41 11.27 9.02 2.36
CA TYR A 41 9.86 8.75 2.56
C TYR A 41 9.03 9.97 2.17
N VAL A 42 7.77 9.73 1.83
CA VAL A 42 6.78 10.79 1.59
C VAL A 42 5.60 10.57 2.52
N LYS A 43 5.25 11.62 3.26
CA LYS A 43 4.06 11.69 4.10
C LYS A 43 2.98 12.49 3.40
N GLY A 44 1.73 12.18 3.70
CA GLY A 44 0.57 12.93 3.23
C GLY A 44 -0.72 12.29 3.72
N TYR A 45 -1.85 12.73 3.18
CA TYR A 45 -3.13 12.08 3.44
C TYR A 45 -4.01 11.98 2.20
N ILE A 46 -4.94 11.02 2.25
CA ILE A 46 -5.95 10.77 1.23
C ILE A 46 -7.33 10.77 1.91
N ASP A 47 -8.29 11.45 1.32
CA ASP A 47 -9.68 11.47 1.76
C ASP A 47 -10.52 10.44 0.98
N GLY A 48 -11.30 9.66 1.71
CA GLY A 48 -12.18 8.62 1.16
C GLY A 48 -11.50 7.26 0.93
N GLU A 49 -12.21 6.18 1.29
CA GLU A 49 -11.73 4.79 1.16
C GLU A 49 -11.48 4.39 -0.30
N ASN A 50 -12.38 4.76 -1.22
CA ASN A 50 -12.25 4.42 -2.64
C ASN A 50 -10.96 5.01 -3.25
N THR A 51 -10.71 6.30 -3.01
CA THR A 51 -9.50 7.01 -3.48
C THR A 51 -8.23 6.39 -2.89
N PHE A 52 -8.29 5.99 -1.61
CA PHE A 52 -7.20 5.31 -0.94
C PHE A 52 -6.89 3.93 -1.53
N GLU A 53 -7.90 3.13 -1.85
CA GLU A 53 -7.72 1.82 -2.49
C GLU A 53 -7.16 1.96 -3.92
N SER A 54 -7.65 2.93 -4.70
CA SER A 54 -7.09 3.28 -6.03
C SER A 54 -5.62 3.68 -5.93
N PHE A 55 -5.27 4.52 -4.95
CA PHE A 55 -3.88 4.88 -4.66
C PHE A 55 -3.03 3.63 -4.38
N LEU A 56 -3.47 2.73 -3.49
CA LEU A 56 -2.70 1.53 -3.16
C LEU A 56 -2.52 0.63 -4.38
N GLN A 57 -3.53 0.49 -5.23
CA GLN A 57 -3.46 -0.29 -6.45
C GLN A 57 -2.43 0.28 -7.42
N GLU A 58 -2.55 1.57 -7.76
CA GLU A 58 -1.61 2.25 -8.69
C GLU A 58 -0.19 2.32 -8.13
N PHE A 59 -0.03 2.63 -6.85
CA PHE A 59 1.27 2.68 -6.20
C PHE A 59 1.97 1.31 -6.25
N ASN A 60 1.26 0.22 -5.95
CA ASN A 60 1.83 -1.12 -6.03
C ASN A 60 2.18 -1.52 -7.47
N ALA A 61 1.38 -1.09 -8.45
CA ALA A 61 1.62 -1.35 -9.87
C ALA A 61 2.88 -0.63 -10.35
N VAL A 62 3.02 0.66 -10.05
CA VAL A 62 4.15 1.49 -10.49
C VAL A 62 5.44 1.14 -9.75
N CYS A 63 5.40 1.01 -8.42
CA CYS A 63 6.55 0.57 -7.63
C CYS A 63 6.96 -0.86 -7.95
N LYS A 64 6.07 -1.61 -8.65
CA LYS A 64 6.18 -3.04 -8.90
C LYS A 64 6.66 -3.72 -7.62
N THR A 65 6.05 -3.44 -6.48
CA THR A 65 6.50 -3.95 -5.18
C THR A 65 5.29 -4.31 -4.37
N LYS A 66 5.28 -5.52 -3.83
CA LYS A 66 4.19 -5.97 -2.96
C LYS A 66 4.51 -5.64 -1.51
N PHE A 67 3.61 -4.90 -0.86
CA PHE A 67 3.65 -4.66 0.57
C PHE A 67 2.74 -5.67 1.30
N ILE A 68 3.29 -6.38 2.28
CA ILE A 68 2.59 -7.38 3.09
C ILE A 68 2.26 -6.76 4.45
N VAL A 69 1.01 -6.94 4.89
CA VAL A 69 0.56 -6.51 6.22
C VAL A 69 1.40 -7.18 7.30
N ARG A 70 2.04 -6.39 8.16
CA ARG A 70 2.87 -6.87 9.26
C ARG A 70 2.17 -6.78 10.60
N THR A 71 1.63 -5.61 10.89
CA THR A 71 0.78 -5.35 12.04
C THR A 71 -0.44 -4.63 11.52
N SER A 72 -1.60 -5.09 11.98
CA SER A 72 -2.86 -4.42 11.74
C SER A 72 -3.57 -4.35 13.07
N TRP A 73 -4.01 -3.15 13.41
CA TRP A 73 -4.96 -2.92 14.47
C TRP A 73 -6.15 -2.22 13.83
N ARG A 74 -7.31 -2.84 13.88
CA ARG A 74 -8.58 -2.28 13.42
C ARG A 74 -9.56 -2.37 14.56
N LYS A 75 -10.22 -1.26 14.89
CA LYS A 75 -11.40 -1.30 15.73
C LYS A 75 -12.56 -1.85 14.88
N SER A 76 -13.09 -3.01 15.26
CA SER A 76 -14.33 -3.50 14.69
C SER A 76 -15.49 -2.66 15.24
N SER A 77 -16.35 -2.16 14.36
CA SER A 77 -17.56 -1.40 14.72
C SER A 77 -18.64 -2.24 15.39
N SER A 78 -18.56 -3.58 15.31
CA SER A 78 -19.67 -4.48 15.70
C SER A 78 -19.43 -5.28 16.98
N ALA A 79 -18.25 -5.20 17.59
CA ALA A 79 -18.01 -5.90 18.85
C ALA A 79 -18.54 -5.03 20.00
N VAL A 80 -19.76 -5.34 20.46
CA VAL A 80 -20.35 -4.93 21.75
C VAL A 80 -19.23 -4.65 22.73
N ALA A 81 -19.15 -3.42 23.24
CA ALA A 81 -18.06 -2.89 24.07
C ALA A 81 -17.74 -3.82 25.26
N ARG A 82 -16.98 -4.88 25.01
CA ARG A 82 -16.38 -5.68 26.05
C ARG A 82 -15.37 -4.74 26.66
N HIS A 83 -15.63 -4.31 27.89
CA HIS A 83 -14.67 -3.61 28.71
C HIS A 83 -13.35 -4.38 28.64
N SER A 84 -12.45 -3.92 27.77
CA SER A 84 -11.09 -4.39 27.72
C SER A 84 -10.54 -4.25 29.14
N ARG A 85 -9.72 -5.21 29.60
CA ARG A 85 -9.02 -5.09 30.88
C ARG A 85 -8.14 -3.81 30.95
N TYR A 86 -7.89 -3.18 29.79
CA TYR A 86 -7.25 -1.87 29.60
C TYR A 86 -8.16 -0.81 28.96
N GLY A 87 -9.47 -1.01 29.03
CA GLY A 87 -10.59 -0.11 28.71
C GLY A 87 -10.26 1.18 27.98
N ARG A 88 -9.82 1.10 26.71
CA ARG A 88 -9.82 2.30 25.87
C ARG A 88 -11.21 2.43 25.25
N GLU A 89 -12.09 3.10 26.00
CA GLU A 89 -13.25 3.79 25.44
C GLU A 89 -12.81 4.56 24.17
N GLU A 90 -13.72 4.74 23.22
CA GLU A 90 -13.41 5.40 21.96
C GLU A 90 -12.93 6.84 22.22
N ARG A 91 -11.61 6.98 22.27
CA ARG A 91 -10.97 8.26 22.55
C ARG A 91 -11.04 9.12 21.31
N VAL A 92 -11.63 10.30 21.49
CA VAL A 92 -11.59 11.40 20.52
C VAL A 92 -10.28 12.16 20.72
N TYR A 93 -9.65 12.52 19.60
CA TYR A 93 -8.38 13.23 19.54
C TYR A 93 -8.53 14.53 18.75
N TRP A 94 -7.68 15.50 19.06
CA TRP A 94 -7.48 16.71 18.25
C TRP A 94 -6.20 16.65 17.42
N GLU A 95 -5.25 15.85 17.88
CA GLU A 95 -3.96 15.54 17.25
C GLU A 95 -3.50 14.18 17.78
N TYR A 96 -2.61 13.51 17.05
CA TYR A 96 -2.07 12.22 17.47
C TYR A 96 -0.59 12.10 17.12
N ASN A 97 0.28 12.28 18.13
CA ASN A 97 1.74 12.36 17.93
C ASN A 97 2.46 11.07 18.35
N SER A 98 1.74 9.94 18.45
CA SER A 98 2.31 8.67 18.93
C SER A 98 2.62 7.71 17.77
N GLY A 99 3.76 7.03 17.85
CA GLY A 99 4.19 6.02 16.88
C GLY A 99 4.82 6.62 15.61
N ASN A 100 4.82 5.84 14.52
CA ASN A 100 5.57 6.15 13.30
C ASN A 100 4.84 7.07 12.30
N LEU A 101 3.61 7.48 12.63
CA LEU A 101 2.77 8.28 11.74
C LEU A 101 1.88 9.19 12.58
N GLU A 102 2.17 10.49 12.52
CA GLU A 102 1.47 11.54 13.24
C GLU A 102 0.19 11.96 12.52
N VAL A 103 -0.77 12.50 13.28
CA VAL A 103 -1.93 13.23 12.77
C VAL A 103 -1.84 14.64 13.32
N PRO A 104 -1.55 15.66 12.48
CA PRO A 104 -1.41 17.03 12.94
C PRO A 104 -2.73 17.59 13.46
N PHE A 105 -2.64 18.65 14.26
CA PHE A 105 -3.82 19.39 14.69
C PHE A 105 -4.44 20.15 13.52
N THR A 106 -5.64 19.75 13.09
CA THR A 106 -6.38 20.41 11.99
C THR A 106 -7.56 21.25 12.48
N GLY A 107 -7.73 21.40 13.80
CA GLY A 107 -8.92 22.02 14.37
C GLY A 107 -10.19 21.16 14.27
N VAL A 108 -10.11 19.91 13.79
CA VAL A 108 -11.27 19.00 13.66
C VAL A 108 -11.04 17.79 14.57
N PRO A 109 -11.98 17.42 15.44
CA PRO A 109 -11.83 16.23 16.28
C PRO A 109 -11.98 14.97 15.43
N PHE A 110 -11.30 13.89 15.84
CA PHE A 110 -11.32 12.62 15.13
C PHE A 110 -11.18 11.41 16.05
N VAL A 111 -11.56 10.25 15.55
CA VAL A 111 -11.27 8.94 16.16
C VAL A 111 -10.32 8.16 15.26
N VAL A 112 -9.35 7.48 15.86
CA VAL A 112 -8.49 6.54 15.11
C VAL A 112 -9.25 5.23 14.97
N ARG A 113 -9.53 4.82 13.71
CA ARG A 113 -10.22 3.58 13.36
C ARG A 113 -9.25 2.42 13.18
N SER A 114 -8.15 2.65 12.45
CA SER A 114 -7.14 1.62 12.22
C SER A 114 -5.72 2.17 12.10
N CYS A 115 -4.76 1.31 12.44
CA CYS A 115 -3.33 1.52 12.25
C CYS A 115 -2.77 0.29 11.53
N LEU A 116 -2.15 0.49 10.39
CA LEU A 116 -1.66 -0.57 9.53
C LEU A 116 -0.20 -0.31 9.18
N THR A 117 0.66 -1.29 9.44
CA THR A 117 2.05 -1.28 8.99
C THR A 117 2.22 -2.38 7.96
N LYS A 118 2.62 -2.01 6.75
CA LYS A 118 2.95 -2.95 5.69
C LYS A 118 4.45 -2.91 5.43
N HIS A 119 5.08 -4.06 5.28
CA HIS A 119 6.50 -4.15 4.92
C HIS A 119 6.63 -4.65 3.50
N CYS A 120 7.72 -4.30 2.81
CA CYS A 120 8.06 -4.92 1.54
C CYS A 120 8.02 -6.45 1.65
N GLN A 121 7.61 -7.15 0.58
CA GLN A 121 7.61 -8.61 0.58
C GLN A 121 9.00 -9.21 0.86
N TYR A 122 10.06 -8.49 0.47
CA TYR A 122 11.47 -8.79 0.75
C TYR A 122 11.98 -8.25 2.10
N GLY A 123 11.09 -7.74 2.96
CA GLY A 123 11.43 -7.28 4.31
C GLY A 123 12.01 -8.36 5.21
N SER A 124 12.15 -8.06 6.51
CA SER A 124 12.82 -8.95 7.45
C SER A 124 12.02 -10.20 7.82
N HIS A 125 12.75 -11.20 8.34
CA HIS A 125 12.17 -12.39 8.93
C HIS A 125 11.58 -12.08 10.32
N TYR A 126 10.25 -11.99 10.42
CA TYR A 126 9.61 -11.64 11.70
C TYR A 126 9.44 -12.80 12.66
N TYR A 127 9.29 -14.00 12.13
CA TYR A 127 9.24 -15.21 12.95
C TYR A 127 10.64 -15.81 12.93
N LYS A 128 11.16 -16.13 14.12
CA LYS A 128 12.33 -16.99 14.27
C LYS A 128 12.21 -18.13 13.28
N SER A 129 13.24 -18.32 12.46
CA SER A 129 13.22 -19.35 11.44
C SER A 129 12.83 -20.68 12.08
N THR A 130 12.15 -21.56 11.34
CA THR A 130 11.87 -22.91 11.85
C THR A 130 13.17 -23.58 12.30
N ALA A 131 14.29 -23.27 11.63
CA ALA A 131 15.63 -23.64 12.05
C ALA A 131 15.97 -23.13 13.46
N GLU A 132 15.86 -21.83 13.75
CA GLU A 132 16.09 -21.30 15.12
C GLU A 132 15.18 -21.92 16.18
N ARG A 133 13.90 -22.18 15.85
CA ARG A 133 12.99 -22.86 16.78
C ARG A 133 13.42 -24.29 17.04
N LEU A 134 13.83 -25.02 15.99
CA LEU A 134 14.32 -26.38 16.10
C LEU A 134 15.67 -26.43 16.83
N THR A 135 16.57 -25.48 16.59
CA THR A 135 17.83 -25.35 17.35
C THR A 135 17.53 -25.12 18.83
N LYS A 136 16.57 -24.25 19.17
CA LYS A 136 16.16 -24.04 20.57
C LYS A 136 15.58 -25.32 21.19
N GLN A 137 14.69 -26.01 20.48
CA GLN A 137 14.12 -27.27 20.93
C GLN A 137 15.16 -28.39 21.06
N PHE A 138 16.15 -28.43 20.17
CA PHE A 138 17.24 -29.38 20.23
C PHE A 138 18.12 -29.14 21.46
N VAL A 139 18.50 -27.88 21.71
CA VAL A 139 19.23 -27.48 22.94
C VAL A 139 18.42 -27.80 24.20
N GLU A 140 17.11 -27.57 24.20
CA GLU A 140 16.22 -27.91 25.33
C GLU A 140 16.11 -29.43 25.53
N SER A 141 16.03 -30.23 24.47
CA SER A 141 15.98 -31.71 24.55
C SER A 141 17.28 -32.35 25.01
N GLN A 142 18.43 -31.68 24.87
CA GLN A 142 19.70 -32.14 25.45
C GLN A 142 19.74 -31.99 26.98
N HIS A 143 18.90 -31.12 27.54
CA HIS A 143 18.81 -30.91 28.99
C HIS A 143 17.73 -31.75 29.68
N ASP A 144 16.77 -32.31 28.93
CA ASP A 144 15.67 -33.12 29.48
C ASP A 144 15.44 -34.39 28.65
N SER A 145 15.95 -35.51 29.16
CA SER A 145 15.89 -36.83 28.53
C SER A 145 14.48 -37.41 28.38
N THR A 146 13.46 -36.76 28.96
CA THR A 146 12.06 -37.21 28.87
C THR A 146 11.32 -36.70 27.65
N VAL A 147 11.89 -35.74 26.91
CA VAL A 147 11.25 -35.10 25.75
C VAL A 147 11.69 -35.80 24.46
N ALA A 148 10.74 -36.48 23.80
CA ALA A 148 10.99 -37.13 22.52
C ALA A 148 11.39 -36.11 21.43
N PRO A 149 12.37 -36.44 20.56
CA PRO A 149 12.82 -35.53 19.50
C PRO A 149 11.68 -35.16 18.54
N PRO A 150 11.55 -33.90 18.13
CA PRO A 150 10.49 -33.48 17.21
C PRO A 150 10.69 -34.13 15.82
N GLU A 151 9.67 -34.83 15.33
CA GLU A 151 9.68 -35.42 13.98
C GLU A 151 9.77 -34.32 12.90
N MET A 152 10.88 -34.30 12.17
CA MET A 152 11.10 -33.34 11.08
C MET A 152 10.30 -33.73 9.84
N LYS A 153 9.10 -33.17 9.69
CA LYS A 153 8.35 -33.27 8.43
C LYS A 153 9.18 -32.63 7.31
N LYS A 154 9.59 -33.43 6.30
CA LYS A 154 10.28 -32.99 5.08
C LYS A 154 9.39 -32.04 4.29
N ARG A 155 9.38 -30.75 4.66
CA ARG A 155 8.76 -29.71 3.85
C ARG A 155 9.66 -29.41 2.66
N ARG A 156 9.06 -29.18 1.49
CA ARG A 156 9.77 -28.71 0.30
C ARG A 156 10.45 -27.38 0.64
N ASN A 157 11.77 -27.38 0.74
CA ASN A 157 12.58 -26.20 1.02
C ASN A 157 12.51 -25.24 -0.16
N LYS A 158 11.47 -24.39 -0.17
CA LYS A 158 11.45 -23.22 -1.04
C LYS A 158 12.29 -22.13 -0.37
N PRO A 159 13.31 -21.56 -1.05
CA PRO A 159 14.09 -20.47 -0.49
C PRO A 159 13.15 -19.30 -0.17
N SER A 160 13.36 -18.69 1.00
CA SER A 160 12.61 -17.51 1.43
C SER A 160 12.89 -16.33 0.49
N LYS A 161 11.86 -15.51 0.22
CA LYS A 161 12.02 -14.23 -0.48
C LYS A 161 12.48 -13.10 0.44
N LYS A 162 12.61 -13.32 1.74
CA LYS A 162 12.99 -12.28 2.70
C LYS A 162 14.48 -11.93 2.55
N ARG A 163 14.79 -10.64 2.50
CA ARG A 163 16.12 -10.06 2.24
C ARG A 163 16.39 -8.84 3.14
N ASP A 164 15.66 -8.73 4.24
CA ASP A 164 15.80 -7.64 5.22
C ASP A 164 15.66 -6.23 4.62
N CYS A 165 14.81 -6.08 3.60
CA CYS A 165 14.47 -4.77 3.04
C CYS A 165 13.90 -3.83 4.12
N PRO A 166 14.43 -2.59 4.27
CA PRO A 166 13.97 -1.64 5.28
C PRO A 166 12.72 -0.86 4.86
N ALA A 167 12.17 -1.09 3.65
CA ALA A 167 11.01 -0.36 3.17
C ALA A 167 9.72 -0.74 3.92
N ILE A 168 9.17 0.24 4.65
CA ILE A 168 7.98 0.10 5.50
C ILE A 168 6.98 1.19 5.16
N MET A 169 5.75 0.81 4.86
CA MET A 169 4.63 1.71 4.68
C MET A 169 3.79 1.76 5.96
N HIS A 170 3.52 2.95 6.46
CA HIS A 170 2.63 3.18 7.60
C HIS A 170 1.35 3.86 7.12
N ILE A 171 0.21 3.37 7.58
CA ILE A 171 -1.11 3.86 7.23
C ILE A 171 -1.92 4.02 8.52
N ARG A 172 -2.58 5.16 8.68
CA ARG A 172 -3.47 5.41 9.80
C ARG A 172 -4.79 5.95 9.27
N GLU A 173 -5.84 5.21 9.54
CA GLU A 173 -7.20 5.59 9.21
C GLU A 173 -7.83 6.32 10.40
N ILE A 174 -8.35 7.50 10.12
CA ILE A 174 -9.13 8.28 11.07
C ILE A 174 -10.49 8.62 10.48
N VAL A 175 -11.46 8.83 11.37
CA VAL A 175 -12.76 9.42 11.03
C VAL A 175 -12.83 10.76 11.72
N MET A 176 -12.98 11.81 10.92
CA MET A 176 -13.06 13.20 11.33
C MET A 176 -14.51 13.64 11.46
N PHE A 177 -14.78 14.59 12.37
CA PHE A 177 -16.12 15.14 12.59
C PHE A 177 -16.14 16.67 12.35
N PRO A 178 -16.17 17.13 11.08
CA PRO A 178 -16.20 18.54 10.72
C PRO A 178 -17.27 19.38 11.42
N ALA A 179 -18.44 18.81 11.76
CA ALA A 179 -19.51 19.51 12.47
C ALA A 179 -19.11 20.00 13.88
N TYR A 180 -18.02 19.48 14.44
CA TYR A 180 -17.46 19.87 15.74
C TYR A 180 -16.06 20.46 15.59
N ALA A 181 -15.74 21.01 14.42
CA ALA A 181 -14.52 21.76 14.21
C ALA A 181 -14.47 22.97 15.15
N LEU A 182 -13.27 23.29 15.63
CA LEU A 182 -13.02 24.56 16.29
C LEU A 182 -13.12 25.66 15.26
N ASP A 183 -13.85 26.70 15.63
CA ASP A 183 -13.77 27.98 14.94
C ASP A 183 -12.41 28.61 15.25
N LEU A 184 -11.45 28.44 14.35
CA LEU A 184 -10.10 28.98 14.48
C LEU A 184 -10.04 30.49 14.19
N GLU A 185 -11.04 31.04 13.52
CA GLU A 185 -11.13 32.47 13.20
C GLU A 185 -11.62 33.27 14.41
N ARG A 186 -12.48 32.66 15.23
CA ARG A 186 -12.86 33.22 16.51
C ARG A 186 -11.62 33.35 17.40
N MET A 187 -11.24 34.60 17.68
CA MET A 187 -10.15 34.87 18.60
C MET A 187 -10.48 34.32 19.97
N PHE A 188 -9.75 33.28 20.36
CA PHE A 188 -9.71 32.85 21.74
C PHE A 188 -8.68 33.70 22.46
N ASP A 189 -9.15 34.63 23.30
CA ASP A 189 -8.30 35.56 24.05
C ASP A 189 -7.22 34.85 24.88
N THR A 190 -7.47 33.58 25.26
CA THR A 190 -6.54 32.79 26.06
C THR A 190 -6.49 31.31 25.64
N LYS A 191 -5.35 30.66 25.88
CA LYS A 191 -5.19 29.19 25.75
C LYS A 191 -6.22 28.40 26.60
N TYR A 192 -6.68 29.01 27.69
CA TYR A 192 -7.69 28.42 28.56
C TYR A 192 -9.04 28.29 27.84
N HIS A 193 -9.47 29.31 27.09
CA HIS A 193 -10.72 29.28 26.32
C HIS A 193 -10.67 28.18 25.25
N VAL A 194 -9.56 28.05 24.51
CA VAL A 194 -9.37 26.96 23.54
C VAL A 194 -9.51 25.58 24.19
N ARG A 195 -8.94 25.39 25.39
CA ARG A 195 -9.00 24.12 26.11
C ARG A 195 -10.42 23.81 26.57
N GLN A 196 -11.15 24.80 27.05
CA GLN A 196 -12.56 24.64 27.44
C GLN A 196 -13.42 24.27 26.24
N GLU A 197 -13.31 25.01 25.13
CA GLU A 197 -14.06 24.71 23.90
C GLU A 197 -13.75 23.32 23.34
N LYS A 198 -12.47 22.93 23.30
CA LYS A 198 -12.07 21.56 22.95
C LYS A 198 -12.77 20.50 23.80
N THR A 199 -12.91 20.76 25.10
CA THR A 199 -13.54 19.84 26.05
C THR A 199 -15.04 19.79 25.84
N ASN A 200 -15.69 20.95 25.64
CA ASN A 200 -17.12 21.06 25.38
C ASN A 200 -17.52 20.35 24.08
N LEU A 201 -16.76 20.56 23.00
CA LEU A 201 -17.00 19.91 21.70
C LEU A 201 -16.81 18.40 21.77
N ILE A 202 -15.76 17.91 22.44
CA ILE A 202 -15.59 16.46 22.67
C ILE A 202 -16.77 15.88 23.45
N LEU A 203 -17.24 16.57 24.49
CA LEU A 203 -18.33 16.08 25.32
C LEU A 203 -19.63 15.99 24.52
N LYS A 204 -19.95 17.00 23.70
CA LYS A 204 -21.09 16.97 22.78
C LYS A 204 -20.98 15.83 21.77
N LEU A 205 -19.84 15.71 21.09
CA LEU A 205 -19.58 14.63 20.13
C LEU A 205 -19.72 13.24 20.78
N LYS A 206 -19.20 13.05 22.00
CA LYS A 206 -19.36 11.78 22.73
C LYS A 206 -20.82 11.47 23.04
N GLN A 207 -21.61 12.47 23.42
CA GLN A 207 -23.05 12.29 23.68
C GLN A 207 -23.80 11.89 22.41
N GLU A 208 -23.51 12.53 21.28
CA GLU A 208 -24.15 12.24 20.00
C GLU A 208 -23.72 10.87 19.45
N LEU A 209 -22.43 10.51 19.53
CA LEU A 209 -21.96 9.15 19.21
C LEU A 209 -22.62 8.08 20.09
N ALA A 210 -22.81 8.36 21.38
CA ALA A 210 -23.50 7.43 22.29
C ALA A 210 -25.00 7.35 22.02
N ALA A 211 -25.64 8.42 21.55
CA ALA A 211 -27.03 8.41 21.11
C ALA A 211 -27.20 7.56 19.84
N GLN A 212 -26.35 7.78 18.84
CA GLN A 212 -26.36 7.02 17.58
C GLN A 212 -26.12 5.52 17.81
N ALA A 213 -25.20 5.15 18.71
CA ALA A 213 -24.95 3.75 19.03
C ALA A 213 -26.15 3.02 19.67
N ARG A 214 -27.12 3.77 20.24
CA ARG A 214 -28.38 3.20 20.75
C ARG A 214 -29.42 3.06 19.64
N GLU A 215 -29.47 3.99 18.69
CA GLU A 215 -30.42 3.98 17.57
C GLU A 215 -30.08 2.93 16.50
N ASP A 216 -28.79 2.67 16.24
CA ASP A 216 -28.32 1.67 15.28
C ASP A 216 -28.75 0.22 15.63
N GLN A 217 -29.26 -0.03 16.84
CA GLN A 217 -29.82 -1.34 17.22
C GLN A 217 -31.25 -1.57 16.68
N ASP A 218 -32.00 -0.50 16.37
CA ASP A 218 -33.44 -0.58 16.10
C ASP A 218 -33.86 -0.16 14.67
N ALA A 219 -33.01 0.49 13.86
CA ALA A 219 -33.40 0.90 12.50
C ALA A 219 -32.26 1.04 11.47
N CYS A 220 -32.57 0.66 10.23
CA CYS A 220 -31.75 0.69 9.01
C CYS A 220 -31.49 2.11 8.46
N SER A 221 -31.26 3.10 9.32
CA SER A 221 -31.14 4.51 8.92
C SER A 221 -29.77 5.07 9.29
N GLN A 222 -28.75 4.68 8.50
CA GLN A 222 -27.42 5.28 8.55
C GLN A 222 -27.43 6.65 7.89
N THR A 223 -27.48 7.73 8.68
CA THR A 223 -26.86 9.03 8.35
C THR A 223 -27.25 10.02 9.45
N LEU A 224 -26.30 10.52 10.23
CA LEU A 224 -26.53 11.75 10.99
C LEU A 224 -25.27 12.52 11.36
N LEU A 225 -24.12 11.85 11.56
CA LEU A 225 -22.86 12.55 11.68
C LEU A 225 -22.23 12.73 10.30
N ASN A 226 -21.97 13.98 9.91
CA ASN A 226 -21.17 14.32 8.75
C ASN A 226 -19.72 13.87 9.00
N GLU A 227 -19.45 12.59 8.78
CA GLU A 227 -18.17 11.94 9.01
C GLU A 227 -17.31 12.01 7.75
N THR A 228 -16.02 12.31 7.91
CA THR A 228 -15.05 12.26 6.82
C THR A 228 -13.95 11.25 7.15
N GLN A 229 -13.80 10.24 6.30
CA GLN A 229 -12.74 9.24 6.45
C GLN A 229 -11.46 9.73 5.79
N ARG A 230 -10.37 9.71 6.54
CA ARG A 230 -9.05 10.18 6.08
C ARG A 230 -7.97 9.14 6.41
N PHE A 231 -7.09 8.91 5.45
CA PHE A 231 -5.95 8.01 5.57
C PHE A 231 -4.68 8.84 5.58
N TYR A 232 -4.02 8.95 6.72
CA TYR A 232 -2.65 9.44 6.79
C TYR A 232 -1.72 8.31 6.34
N ILE A 233 -0.72 8.64 5.53
CA ILE A 233 0.15 7.67 4.89
C ILE A 233 1.58 8.16 4.95
N ASN A 234 2.50 7.26 5.30
CA ASN A 234 3.94 7.43 5.13
C ASN A 234 4.44 6.29 4.25
N VAL A 235 4.82 6.60 3.01
CA VAL A 235 5.26 5.62 2.01
C VAL A 235 6.76 5.71 1.73
N PRO A 236 7.45 4.57 1.55
CA PRO A 236 8.84 4.56 1.12
C PRO A 236 8.94 4.95 -0.35
N LEU A 237 9.96 5.76 -0.68
CA LEU A 237 10.37 5.96 -2.07
C LEU A 237 11.16 4.75 -2.59
N PRO A 238 11.32 4.59 -3.92
CA PRO A 238 12.06 3.48 -4.51
C PRO A 238 13.46 3.30 -3.91
N GLU A 239 14.14 4.38 -3.56
CA GLU A 239 15.52 4.37 -3.06
C GLU A 239 15.66 3.69 -1.67
N VAL A 240 14.56 3.51 -0.93
CA VAL A 240 14.56 2.76 0.35
C VAL A 240 14.76 1.26 0.13
N HIS A 241 14.42 0.74 -1.04
CA HIS A 241 14.49 -0.69 -1.32
C HIS A 241 15.93 -1.13 -1.56
N ILE A 242 16.58 -1.59 -0.50
CA ILE A 242 17.93 -2.18 -0.54
C ILE A 242 17.89 -3.69 -0.29
N GLY A 243 18.91 -4.40 -0.75
CA GLY A 243 19.09 -5.84 -0.49
C GLY A 243 18.29 -6.79 -1.38
N HIS A 244 17.55 -6.28 -2.37
CA HIS A 244 16.86 -7.10 -3.37
C HIS A 244 16.74 -6.39 -4.73
N PRO A 245 16.54 -7.13 -5.83
CA PRO A 245 16.33 -6.54 -7.15
C PRO A 245 15.08 -5.65 -7.16
N GLN A 246 15.19 -4.49 -7.79
CA GLN A 246 14.06 -3.75 -8.32
C GLN A 246 13.86 -4.15 -9.78
N PRO A 247 12.62 -4.35 -10.26
CA PRO A 247 11.34 -4.27 -9.55
C PRO A 247 11.04 -5.50 -8.67
N CYS A 248 10.31 -5.28 -7.58
CA CYS A 248 10.14 -6.20 -6.46
C CYS A 248 8.77 -6.90 -6.46
N GLY A 249 8.09 -7.02 -7.59
CA GLY A 249 6.63 -7.19 -7.64
C GLY A 249 6.18 -8.55 -8.13
N GLY A 250 7.09 -9.35 -8.68
CA GLY A 250 6.72 -10.54 -9.43
C GLY A 250 6.02 -10.23 -10.77
N ILE A 251 5.68 -8.96 -11.04
CA ILE A 251 5.55 -8.45 -12.40
C ILE A 251 6.96 -8.56 -12.97
N GLY A 252 7.14 -9.42 -13.97
CA GLY A 252 8.45 -9.63 -14.57
C GLY A 252 9.10 -8.30 -14.98
N PRO A 253 10.44 -8.26 -15.13
CA PRO A 253 11.07 -7.14 -15.80
C PRO A 253 10.28 -6.82 -17.08
N THR A 254 10.06 -5.54 -17.37
CA THR A 254 9.40 -5.16 -18.62
C THR A 254 10.28 -5.71 -19.74
N ILE A 255 9.82 -6.76 -20.41
CA ILE A 255 10.56 -7.37 -21.52
C ILE A 255 10.49 -6.35 -22.66
N HIS A 256 11.63 -6.03 -23.26
CA HIS A 256 11.67 -5.10 -24.39
C HIS A 256 10.70 -5.59 -25.48
N PRO A 257 9.87 -4.72 -26.11
CA PRO A 257 8.85 -5.16 -27.06
C PRO A 257 9.40 -6.05 -28.19
N SER A 258 10.62 -5.76 -28.67
CA SER A 258 11.29 -6.60 -29.69
C SER A 258 11.62 -8.01 -29.20
N VAL A 259 11.91 -8.19 -27.91
CA VAL A 259 12.16 -9.50 -27.31
C VAL A 259 10.86 -10.29 -27.21
N THR A 260 9.76 -9.63 -26.83
CA THR A 260 8.42 -10.25 -26.83
C THR A 260 8.04 -10.68 -28.25
N ALA A 261 8.19 -9.78 -29.23
CA ALA A 261 7.94 -10.08 -30.64
C ALA A 261 8.81 -11.25 -31.13
N LYS A 262 10.07 -11.33 -30.69
CA LYS A 262 10.94 -12.45 -31.05
C LYS A 262 10.50 -13.77 -30.41
N ILE A 263 10.01 -13.74 -29.17
CA ILE A 263 9.43 -14.93 -28.53
C ILE A 263 8.20 -15.40 -29.32
N ASP A 264 7.30 -14.48 -29.68
CA ASP A 264 6.09 -14.79 -30.45
C ASP A 264 6.43 -15.35 -31.84
N ASP A 265 7.44 -14.78 -32.51
CA ASP A 265 8.01 -15.28 -33.76
C ASP A 265 8.49 -16.74 -33.62
N LEU A 266 9.28 -17.05 -32.58
CA LEU A 266 9.79 -18.42 -32.34
C LEU A 266 8.65 -19.42 -32.08
N LEU A 267 7.62 -19.00 -31.33
CA LEU A 267 6.45 -19.82 -31.06
C LEU A 267 5.62 -20.07 -32.33
N SER A 268 5.51 -19.07 -33.21
CA SER A 268 4.83 -19.23 -34.51
C SER A 268 5.53 -20.23 -35.44
N HIS A 269 6.86 -20.34 -35.33
CA HIS A 269 7.69 -21.31 -36.06
C HIS A 269 7.74 -22.71 -35.42
N GLY A 270 6.94 -22.95 -34.38
CA GLY A 270 6.85 -24.26 -33.73
C GLY A 270 7.98 -24.55 -32.73
N ILE A 271 8.77 -23.54 -32.32
CA ILE A 271 9.85 -23.71 -31.35
C ILE A 271 9.27 -23.56 -29.94
N TYR A 272 8.75 -24.67 -29.40
CA TYR A 272 8.11 -24.68 -28.07
C TYR A 272 9.03 -25.12 -26.92
N ASP A 273 10.23 -25.66 -27.22
CA ASP A 273 11.17 -26.03 -26.15
C ASP A 273 11.75 -24.77 -25.49
N ALA A 274 11.43 -24.57 -24.23
CA ALA A 274 11.89 -23.44 -23.43
C ALA A 274 13.43 -23.31 -23.41
N ARG A 275 14.17 -24.42 -23.55
CA ARG A 275 15.64 -24.38 -23.63
C ARG A 275 16.10 -23.71 -24.92
N HIS A 276 15.51 -24.05 -26.05
CA HIS A 276 15.83 -23.44 -27.35
C HIS A 276 15.39 -21.98 -27.41
N VAL A 277 14.16 -21.67 -26.96
CA VAL A 277 13.68 -20.28 -26.90
C VAL A 277 14.63 -19.42 -26.05
N ARG A 278 15.07 -19.93 -24.90
CA ARG A 278 16.00 -19.18 -24.03
C ARG A 278 17.33 -18.88 -24.72
N VAL A 279 17.93 -19.83 -25.42
CA VAL A 279 19.22 -19.63 -26.11
C VAL A 279 19.05 -18.58 -27.21
N ILE A 280 18.04 -18.74 -28.07
CA ILE A 280 17.82 -17.84 -29.21
C ILE A 280 17.49 -16.42 -28.74
N VAL A 281 16.62 -16.28 -27.74
CA VAL A 281 16.27 -14.98 -27.18
C VAL A 281 17.48 -14.32 -26.52
N HIS A 282 18.32 -15.08 -25.83
CA HIS A 282 19.53 -14.55 -25.22
C HIS A 282 20.50 -13.99 -26.27
N ASP A 283 20.72 -14.71 -27.37
CA ASP A 283 21.59 -14.27 -28.45
C ASP A 283 20.99 -13.04 -29.16
N TYR A 284 19.68 -13.04 -29.39
CA TYR A 284 18.95 -11.90 -29.94
C TYR A 284 19.06 -10.63 -29.07
N VAL A 285 18.89 -10.77 -27.75
CA VAL A 285 19.06 -9.65 -26.80
C VAL A 285 20.48 -9.09 -26.87
N ARG A 286 21.48 -9.96 -26.96
CA ARG A 286 22.88 -9.57 -27.05
C ARG A 286 23.20 -8.83 -28.35
N GLU A 287 22.68 -9.30 -29.48
CA GLU A 287 23.04 -8.78 -30.80
C GLU A 287 22.21 -7.57 -31.23
N VAL A 288 20.94 -7.51 -30.86
CA VAL A 288 20.01 -6.49 -31.39
C VAL A 288 19.73 -5.44 -30.33
N VAL A 289 19.21 -5.84 -29.17
CA VAL A 289 18.76 -4.89 -28.15
C VAL A 289 19.92 -4.08 -27.57
N LEU A 290 21.02 -4.74 -27.20
CA LEU A 290 22.18 -4.03 -26.63
C LEU A 290 22.93 -3.16 -27.64
N ASN A 291 22.84 -3.45 -28.94
CA ASN A 291 23.50 -2.68 -30.00
C ASN A 291 22.63 -1.51 -30.48
N GLU A 292 21.30 -1.64 -30.48
CA GLU A 292 20.37 -0.54 -30.77
C GLU A 292 20.44 0.58 -29.71
N ASP A 293 20.58 0.21 -28.44
CA ASP A 293 20.74 1.16 -27.34
C ASP A 293 22.07 1.95 -27.44
N GLN A 294 23.12 1.37 -28.02
CA GLN A 294 24.40 2.08 -28.24
C GLN A 294 24.33 3.06 -29.42
N ASN A 295 23.49 2.78 -30.42
CA ASN A 295 23.34 3.66 -31.60
C ASN A 295 22.33 4.80 -31.39
N THR A 296 21.48 4.73 -30.37
CA THR A 296 20.49 5.77 -30.05
C THR A 296 20.98 6.80 -29.04
N VAL A 297 22.14 6.60 -28.42
CA VAL A 297 22.74 7.53 -27.46
C VAL A 297 23.63 8.56 -28.21
N TYR A 298 22.97 9.67 -28.59
CA TYR A 298 23.46 10.98 -29.08
C TYR A 298 23.74 11.20 -30.58
N PRO A 299 22.80 11.87 -31.27
CA PRO A 299 23.11 12.90 -32.25
C PRO A 299 22.69 14.29 -31.71
N PHE A 300 23.09 14.65 -30.48
CA PHE A 300 23.10 16.07 -30.11
C PHE A 300 24.46 16.64 -30.47
N ASN A 301 24.58 17.03 -31.74
CA ASN A 301 25.58 18.02 -32.13
C ASN A 301 25.20 19.33 -31.43
N LEU A 302 26.00 19.74 -30.45
CA LEU A 302 26.05 21.11 -29.99
C LEU A 302 26.56 21.97 -31.16
N VAL A 303 25.66 22.76 -31.72
CA VAL A 303 25.98 24.00 -32.45
C VAL A 303 25.63 25.15 -31.53
#